data_AF-A0A4Y8JSJ5-F1
#
_entry.id   AF-A0A4Y8JSJ5-F1
#
_cell.length_a   1.000
_cell.length_b   1.000
_cell.length_c   1.000
_cell.angle_alpha   90.00
_cell.angle_beta   90.00
_cell.angle_gamma   90.00
#
_symmetry.space_group_name_H-M   'P 1'
#
loop_
_entity.id
_entity.type
_entity.pdbx_description
1 polymer ?
#
loop_
_entity_poly.entity_id
_entity_poly.type
_entity_poly.pdbx_seq_one_letter_code
_entity_poly.pdbx_strand_id
1 'polypeptide(L)'
;MTPPHPKPTRKRKTIGQQSKKQVADNRAGVYERDGEQCVVAGSLWARLFPCEGPLTIQHGVGKGMGGSAEFDGPECLRTMCLGHNDQQPKSSAFAKECIWFGWAIERGRRGLDYTKVPVRYPNGRDYLLTTDFKRELLPLTEAANLRASIHGTRQIGQSDPTGQSAHYAEGENRVSWPASER
;
A
#
# COMPACT_ATOMS: atom_id res chain seq x y z
N MET A 1 -35.73 35.85 -37.30
CA MET A 1 -35.15 34.52 -37.07
C MET A 1 -33.94 34.68 -36.18
N THR A 2 -34.02 34.24 -34.92
CA THR A 2 -32.93 34.38 -33.95
C THR A 2 -31.95 33.22 -34.16
N PRO A 3 -30.64 33.46 -34.32
CA PRO A 3 -29.67 32.37 -34.48
C PRO A 3 -29.64 31.50 -33.22
N PRO A 4 -29.51 30.16 -33.36
CA PRO A 4 -29.46 29.26 -32.21
C PRO A 4 -28.23 29.56 -31.36
N HIS A 5 -28.42 29.71 -30.05
CA HIS A 5 -27.31 29.85 -29.12
C HIS A 5 -26.39 28.62 -29.21
N PRO A 6 -25.06 28.82 -29.28
CA PRO A 6 -24.11 27.71 -29.30
C PRO A 6 -24.25 26.92 -27.99
N LYS A 7 -24.47 25.61 -28.11
CA LYS A 7 -24.53 24.72 -26.94
C LYS A 7 -23.18 24.77 -26.22
N PRO A 8 -23.16 24.88 -24.89
CA PRO A 8 -21.91 24.93 -24.13
C PRO A 8 -21.11 23.65 -24.37
N THR A 9 -19.87 23.79 -24.83
CA THR A 9 -18.96 22.66 -25.02
C THR A 9 -18.57 22.10 -23.66
N ARG A 10 -18.74 20.79 -23.48
CA ARG A 10 -18.43 20.10 -22.22
C ARG A 10 -16.92 20.24 -21.93
N LYS A 11 -16.56 20.98 -20.89
CA LYS A 11 -15.15 21.15 -20.49
C LYS A 11 -14.52 19.79 -20.20
N ARG A 12 -13.38 19.51 -20.84
CA ARG A 12 -12.58 18.29 -20.60
C ARG A 12 -11.99 18.34 -19.19
N LYS A 13 -12.12 17.26 -18.43
CA LYS A 13 -11.53 17.14 -17.08
C LYS A 13 -10.01 17.06 -17.18
N THR A 14 -9.31 17.65 -16.21
CA THR A 14 -7.86 17.45 -16.08
C THR A 14 -7.57 16.06 -15.53
N ILE A 15 -6.35 15.55 -15.75
CA ILE A 15 -5.91 14.23 -15.23
C ILE A 15 -6.08 14.18 -13.71
N GLY A 16 -5.69 15.25 -13.00
CA GLY A 16 -5.88 15.34 -11.55
C GLY A 16 -7.35 15.29 -11.12
N GLN A 17 -8.27 15.90 -11.87
CA GLN A 17 -9.71 15.82 -11.57
C GLN A 17 -10.27 14.43 -11.83
N GLN A 18 -9.81 13.75 -12.88
CA GLN A 18 -10.20 12.37 -13.19
C GLN A 18 -9.73 11.43 -12.08
N SER A 19 -8.46 11.55 -11.69
CA SER A 19 -7.85 10.76 -10.61
C SER A 19 -8.58 10.94 -9.27
N LYS A 20 -8.84 12.20 -8.87
CA LYS A 20 -9.62 12.48 -7.65
C LYS A 20 -10.99 11.82 -7.68
N LYS A 21 -11.66 11.82 -8.84
CA LYS A 21 -12.96 11.17 -8.98
C LYS A 21 -12.85 9.65 -8.85
N GLN A 22 -11.91 9.01 -9.54
CA GLN A 22 -11.71 7.56 -9.47
C GLN A 22 -11.39 7.08 -8.06
N VAL A 23 -10.50 7.79 -7.35
CA VAL A 23 -10.20 7.49 -5.95
C VAL A 23 -11.45 7.64 -5.07
N ALA A 24 -12.27 8.67 -5.30
CA ALA A 24 -13.51 8.85 -4.56
C ALA A 24 -14.52 7.72 -4.85
N ASP A 25 -14.64 7.30 -6.12
CA ASP A 25 -15.53 6.21 -6.53
C ASP A 25 -15.09 4.86 -5.93
N ASN A 26 -13.78 4.60 -5.86
CA ASN A 26 -13.23 3.33 -5.37
C ASN A 26 -13.07 3.26 -3.85
N ARG A 27 -13.13 4.39 -3.13
CA ARG A 27 -12.77 4.47 -1.71
C ARG A 27 -13.54 3.48 -0.83
N ALA A 28 -14.86 3.44 -0.96
CA ALA A 28 -15.69 2.58 -0.12
C ALA A 28 -15.35 1.10 -0.31
N GLY A 29 -15.21 0.65 -1.57
CA GLY A 29 -14.83 -0.73 -1.87
C GLY A 29 -13.42 -1.09 -1.39
N VAL A 30 -12.47 -0.15 -1.44
CA VAL A 30 -11.11 -0.38 -0.90
C VAL A 30 -11.15 -0.52 0.63
N TYR A 31 -11.92 0.32 1.31
CA TYR A 31 -12.06 0.25 2.77
C TYR A 31 -12.71 -1.05 3.21
N GLU A 32 -13.81 -1.44 2.56
CA GLU A 32 -14.52 -2.70 2.84
C GLU A 32 -13.61 -3.90 2.59
N ARG A 33 -12.94 -3.95 1.43
CA ARG A 33 -11.98 -5.02 1.10
C ARG A 33 -10.90 -5.14 2.18
N ASP A 34 -10.39 -4.02 2.66
CA ASP A 34 -9.30 -3.99 3.64
C ASP A 34 -9.77 -4.17 5.09
N GLY A 35 -11.07 -4.32 5.32
CA GLY A 35 -11.67 -4.50 6.64
C GLY A 35 -11.65 -3.24 7.50
N GLU A 36 -11.75 -2.07 6.86
CA GLU A 36 -11.73 -0.76 7.52
C GLU A 36 -10.53 -0.58 8.45
N GLN A 37 -9.38 -1.12 8.06
CA GLN A 37 -8.16 -1.11 8.86
C GLN A 37 -6.99 -0.57 8.04
N CYS A 38 -6.09 0.15 8.72
CA CYS A 38 -4.80 0.51 8.13
C CYS A 38 -4.01 -0.76 7.76
N VAL A 39 -3.54 -0.86 6.52
CA VAL A 39 -2.79 -2.02 6.01
C VAL A 39 -1.50 -2.29 6.79
N VAL A 40 -0.95 -1.27 7.46
CA VAL A 40 0.26 -1.34 8.30
C VAL A 40 -0.05 -1.86 9.71
N ALA A 41 -1.32 -1.86 10.13
CA ALA A 41 -1.70 -2.32 11.46
C ALA A 41 -1.21 -3.76 11.71
N GLY A 42 -0.90 -4.11 12.96
CA GLY A 42 -0.37 -5.44 13.29
C GLY A 42 1.08 -5.70 12.84
N SER A 43 1.69 -4.85 12.01
CA SER A 43 3.11 -4.93 11.68
C SER A 43 4.02 -4.39 12.79
N LEU A 44 5.31 -4.67 12.72
CA LEU A 44 6.31 -4.05 13.59
C LEU A 44 6.31 -2.52 13.48
N TRP A 45 6.09 -1.98 12.27
CA TRP A 45 6.02 -0.54 12.05
C TRP A 45 4.86 0.11 12.80
N ALA A 46 3.70 -0.54 12.86
CA ALA A 46 2.58 -0.06 13.66
C ALA A 46 2.83 -0.11 15.19
N ARG A 47 3.88 -0.81 15.65
CA ARG A 47 4.32 -0.76 17.06
C ARG A 47 5.29 0.40 17.32
N LEU A 48 6.17 0.68 16.36
CA LEU A 48 7.15 1.77 16.44
C LEU A 48 6.51 3.14 16.17
N PHE A 49 5.55 3.16 15.24
CA PHE A 49 4.76 4.31 14.83
C PHE A 49 3.29 3.89 14.86
N PRO A 50 2.60 4.05 16.00
CA PRO A 50 1.19 3.68 16.12
C PRO A 50 0.31 4.32 15.04
N CYS A 51 -0.77 3.65 14.68
CA CYS A 51 -1.73 4.21 13.72
C CYS A 51 -2.33 5.50 14.27
N GLU A 52 -2.18 6.59 13.53
CA GLU A 52 -2.67 7.92 13.88
C GLU A 52 -3.53 8.51 12.76
N GLY A 53 -4.59 9.23 13.16
CA GLY A 53 -5.48 9.95 12.26
C GLY A 53 -6.49 9.07 11.51
N PRO A 54 -7.34 9.69 10.66
CA PRO A 54 -8.37 8.97 9.92
C PRO A 54 -7.76 8.03 8.87
N LEU A 55 -8.54 7.04 8.43
CA LEU A 55 -8.20 6.21 7.28
C LEU A 55 -8.23 7.04 6.00
N THR A 56 -7.25 6.79 5.14
CA THR A 56 -7.07 7.42 3.85
C THR A 56 -6.81 6.35 2.78
N ILE A 57 -6.83 6.78 1.51
CA ILE A 57 -6.40 5.93 0.40
C ILE A 57 -4.94 6.19 0.11
N GLN A 58 -4.14 5.14 0.23
CA GLN A 58 -2.77 5.10 -0.22
C GLN A 58 -2.70 4.57 -1.66
N HIS A 59 -1.91 5.24 -2.49
CA HIS A 59 -1.59 4.76 -3.83
C HIS A 59 -0.37 3.85 -3.75
N GLY A 60 -0.52 2.60 -4.16
CA GLY A 60 0.60 1.68 -4.25
C GLY A 60 1.64 2.22 -5.21
N VAL A 61 1.24 2.60 -6.42
CA VAL A 61 2.14 3.23 -7.39
C VAL A 61 2.18 4.74 -7.16
N GLY A 62 3.35 5.28 -6.85
CA GLY A 62 3.54 6.70 -6.61
C GLY A 62 3.14 7.59 -7.81
N LYS A 63 2.43 8.69 -7.54
CA LYS A 63 1.81 9.54 -8.57
C LYS A 63 2.72 10.57 -9.26
N GLY A 64 3.91 10.84 -8.72
CA GLY A 64 4.85 11.85 -9.23
C GLY A 64 4.25 13.25 -9.38
N MET A 65 5.05 14.19 -9.92
CA MET A 65 4.56 15.53 -10.27
C MET A 65 3.73 15.44 -11.55
N GLY A 66 2.40 15.51 -11.41
CA GLY A 66 1.45 15.46 -12.53
C GLY A 66 0.20 14.64 -12.21
N GLY A 67 0.32 13.68 -11.29
CA GLY A 67 -0.75 12.72 -11.02
C GLY A 67 -0.95 11.75 -12.19
N SER A 68 -1.17 10.48 -11.89
CA SER A 68 -1.67 9.54 -12.91
C SER A 68 -2.99 8.96 -12.43
N ALA A 69 -3.98 9.00 -13.31
CA ALA A 69 -5.25 8.30 -13.16
C ALA A 69 -5.13 6.81 -13.53
N GLU A 70 -3.99 6.41 -14.10
CA GLU A 70 -3.75 5.04 -14.59
C GLU A 70 -3.72 4.01 -13.46
N PHE A 71 -3.22 4.38 -12.28
CA PHE A 71 -3.03 3.48 -11.14
C PHE A 71 -4.02 3.75 -10.00
N ASP A 72 -5.21 4.24 -10.35
CA ASP A 72 -6.30 4.48 -9.40
C ASP A 72 -7.30 3.31 -9.34
N GLY A 73 -6.95 2.17 -9.95
CA GLY A 73 -7.70 0.92 -9.85
C GLY A 73 -7.57 0.26 -8.47
N PRO A 74 -8.56 -0.54 -8.02
CA PRO A 74 -8.57 -1.16 -6.70
C PRO A 74 -7.30 -1.96 -6.37
N GLU A 75 -6.74 -2.68 -7.33
CA GLU A 75 -5.49 -3.44 -7.24
C GLU A 75 -4.27 -2.57 -6.88
N CYS A 76 -4.35 -1.27 -7.18
CA CYS A 76 -3.31 -0.29 -6.90
C CYS A 76 -3.59 0.54 -5.64
N LEU A 77 -4.76 0.45 -5.01
CA LEU A 77 -5.13 1.25 -3.83
C LEU A 77 -5.08 0.42 -2.55
N ARG A 78 -4.73 1.05 -1.43
CA ARG A 78 -4.77 0.43 -0.08
C ARG A 78 -5.37 1.40 0.93
N THR A 79 -5.95 0.86 1.99
CA THR A 79 -6.39 1.62 3.16
C THR A 79 -5.20 1.85 4.09
N MET A 80 -4.87 3.09 4.38
CA MET A 80 -3.77 3.46 5.27
C MET A 80 -4.16 4.67 6.12
N CYS A 81 -3.85 4.66 7.41
CA CYS A 81 -4.13 5.83 8.26
C CYS A 81 -3.28 7.03 7.83
N LEU A 82 -3.78 8.24 8.11
CA LEU A 82 -3.12 9.48 7.73
C LEU A 82 -1.67 9.52 8.22
N GLY A 83 -1.40 9.15 9.48
CA GLY A 83 -0.04 9.17 10.05
C GLY A 83 0.96 8.32 9.28
N HIS A 84 0.61 7.07 8.95
CA HIS A 84 1.50 6.21 8.15
C HIS A 84 1.63 6.72 6.71
N ASN A 85 0.55 7.21 6.12
CA ASN A 85 0.59 7.74 4.77
C ASN A 85 1.53 8.95 4.65
N ASP A 86 1.48 9.82 5.66
CA ASP A 86 2.39 10.97 5.83
C ASP A 86 3.83 10.58 6.14
N GLN A 87 4.03 9.48 6.86
CA GLN A 87 5.34 9.00 7.28
C GLN A 87 6.13 8.38 6.12
N GLN A 88 5.44 7.75 5.16
CA GLN A 88 6.08 7.08 4.02
C GLN A 88 7.09 7.98 3.27
N PRO A 89 6.75 9.21 2.83
CA PRO A 89 7.73 10.07 2.17
C PRO A 89 8.79 10.66 3.11
N LYS A 90 8.56 10.64 4.43
CA LYS A 90 9.43 11.27 5.45
C LYS A 90 10.52 10.31 5.98
N SER A 91 10.33 9.00 5.88
CA SER A 91 11.27 7.99 6.37
C SER A 91 11.67 7.01 5.28
N SER A 92 12.94 7.02 4.90
CA SER A 92 13.49 6.09 3.90
C SER A 92 13.41 4.63 4.35
N ALA A 93 13.61 4.36 5.64
CA ALA A 93 13.47 3.04 6.22
C ALA A 93 12.02 2.53 6.12
N PHE A 94 11.05 3.38 6.45
CA PHE A 94 9.64 3.02 6.33
C PHE A 94 9.21 2.89 4.86
N ALA A 95 9.70 3.76 3.97
CA ALA A 95 9.45 3.66 2.53
C ALA A 95 9.94 2.31 1.95
N LYS A 96 11.14 1.86 2.33
CA LYS A 96 11.68 0.55 1.93
C LYS A 96 10.78 -0.59 2.41
N GLU A 97 10.25 -0.49 3.62
CA GLU A 97 9.36 -1.51 4.17
C GLU A 97 7.96 -1.46 3.55
N CYS A 98 7.44 -0.28 3.22
CA CYS A 98 6.22 -0.15 2.40
C CYS A 98 6.37 -0.82 1.04
N ILE A 99 7.52 -0.64 0.38
CA ILE A 99 7.82 -1.33 -0.88
C ILE A 99 7.91 -2.83 -0.66
N TRP A 100 8.70 -3.25 0.33
CA TRP A 100 8.86 -4.67 0.66
C TRP A 100 7.51 -5.32 0.88
N PHE A 101 6.66 -4.79 1.78
CA PHE A 101 5.35 -5.33 2.12
C PHE A 101 4.25 -5.17 1.06
N GLY A 102 4.53 -4.49 -0.06
CA GLY A 102 3.56 -4.24 -1.13
C GLY A 102 2.52 -3.17 -0.79
N TRP A 103 2.76 -2.37 0.25
CA TRP A 103 1.96 -1.18 0.59
C TRP A 103 2.27 -0.01 -0.37
N ALA A 104 3.46 -0.04 -0.95
CA ALA A 104 3.91 0.82 -2.03
C ALA A 104 4.58 -0.02 -3.12
N ILE A 105 4.68 0.55 -4.31
CA ILE A 105 5.22 -0.06 -5.51
C ILE A 105 6.16 0.96 -6.16
N GLU A 106 7.39 0.52 -6.43
CA GLU A 106 8.40 1.35 -7.06
C GLU A 106 8.01 1.70 -8.50
N ARG A 107 8.02 2.99 -8.82
CA ARG A 107 7.68 3.50 -10.15
C ARG A 107 8.85 3.27 -11.11
N GLY A 108 8.54 2.98 -12.38
CA GLY A 108 9.56 2.84 -13.43
C GLY A 108 10.10 1.43 -13.61
N ARG A 109 9.61 0.47 -12.83
CA ARG A 109 9.90 -0.94 -13.05
C ARG A 109 9.15 -1.47 -14.26
N ARG A 110 9.83 -1.45 -15.42
CA ARG A 110 9.27 -1.93 -16.69
C ARG A 110 8.77 -3.37 -16.56
N GLY A 111 7.53 -3.61 -17.01
CA GLY A 111 6.94 -4.94 -17.11
C GLY A 111 6.45 -5.55 -15.80
N LEU A 112 6.45 -4.81 -14.68
CA LEU A 112 5.84 -5.30 -13.45
C LEU A 112 4.32 -5.30 -13.58
N ASP A 113 3.71 -6.47 -13.42
CA ASP A 113 2.26 -6.61 -13.25
C ASP A 113 1.90 -6.31 -11.79
N TYR A 114 1.22 -5.18 -11.56
CA TYR A 114 0.86 -4.73 -10.21
C TYR A 114 -0.15 -5.65 -9.52
N THR A 115 -0.92 -6.44 -10.28
CA THR A 115 -1.83 -7.46 -9.71
C THR A 115 -1.07 -8.65 -9.12
N LYS A 116 0.23 -8.76 -9.40
CA LYS A 116 1.12 -9.82 -8.89
C LYS A 116 2.00 -9.37 -7.73
N VAL A 117 1.82 -8.17 -7.21
CA VAL A 117 2.56 -7.67 -6.04
C VAL A 117 1.86 -8.17 -4.76
N PRO A 118 2.50 -9.03 -3.94
CA PRO A 118 1.91 -9.48 -2.70
C PRO A 118 1.80 -8.35 -1.68
N VAL A 119 0.63 -8.19 -1.07
CA VAL A 119 0.37 -7.18 -0.04
C VAL A 119 0.17 -7.87 1.30
N ARG A 120 0.99 -7.50 2.29
CA ARG A 120 0.88 -8.03 3.66
C ARG A 120 -0.20 -7.26 4.42
N TYR A 121 -1.13 -7.98 5.05
CA TYR A 121 -2.20 -7.39 5.87
C TYR A 121 -1.98 -7.60 7.38
N PRO A 122 -2.75 -6.92 8.24
CA PRO A 122 -2.59 -6.97 9.71
C PRO A 122 -2.67 -8.35 10.34
N ASN A 123 -3.35 -9.29 9.69
CA ASN A 123 -3.43 -10.68 10.13
C ASN A 123 -2.16 -11.50 9.83
N GLY A 124 -1.10 -10.88 9.32
CA GLY A 124 0.17 -11.51 8.99
C GLY A 124 0.18 -12.28 7.67
N ARG A 125 -0.92 -12.29 6.91
CA ARG A 125 -1.04 -13.02 5.64
C ARG A 125 -0.83 -12.10 4.43
N ASP A 126 -0.36 -12.70 3.34
CA ASP A 126 -0.13 -12.03 2.07
C ASP A 126 -1.29 -12.28 1.10
N TYR A 127 -1.67 -11.23 0.36
CA TYR A 127 -2.77 -11.27 -0.59
C TYR A 127 -2.40 -10.62 -1.93
N LEU A 128 -2.96 -11.13 -3.03
CA LEU A 128 -3.03 -10.41 -4.29
C LEU A 128 -4.30 -9.58 -4.27
N LEU A 129 -4.20 -8.36 -4.80
CA LEU A 129 -5.34 -7.45 -4.92
C LEU A 129 -5.85 -7.49 -6.34
N THR A 130 -7.15 -7.69 -6.48
CA THR A 130 -7.82 -7.77 -7.78
C THR A 130 -8.53 -6.45 -8.11
N THR A 131 -8.91 -6.30 -9.39
CA THR A 131 -9.63 -5.14 -9.90
C THR A 131 -11.10 -5.08 -9.42
N ASP A 132 -11.64 -6.18 -8.89
CA ASP A 132 -13.02 -6.30 -8.39
C ASP A 132 -13.12 -6.24 -6.86
N PHE A 133 -12.16 -5.54 -6.22
CA PHE A 133 -12.13 -5.31 -4.77
C PHE A 133 -12.01 -6.59 -3.92
N LYS A 134 -11.33 -7.63 -4.42
CA LYS A 134 -11.08 -8.85 -3.66
C LYS A 134 -9.63 -8.95 -3.21
N ARG A 135 -9.44 -9.80 -2.19
CA ARG A 135 -8.14 -10.28 -1.71
C ARG A 135 -8.06 -11.76 -1.98
N GLU A 136 -7.08 -12.17 -2.78
CA GLU A 136 -6.78 -13.57 -3.01
C GLU A 136 -5.63 -13.97 -2.10
N LEU A 137 -5.87 -14.91 -1.18
CA LEU A 137 -4.86 -15.36 -0.23
C LEU A 137 -3.70 -16.05 -0.97
N LEU A 138 -2.47 -15.61 -0.74
CA LEU A 138 -1.30 -16.35 -1.19
C LEU A 138 -0.79 -17.30 -0.11
N PRO A 139 -0.41 -18.54 -0.48
CA PRO A 139 0.45 -19.36 0.33
C PRO A 139 1.77 -18.65 0.68
N LEU A 140 2.28 -18.88 1.89
CA LEU A 140 3.48 -18.21 2.40
C LEU A 140 4.70 -18.39 1.47
N THR A 141 4.90 -19.59 0.94
CA THR A 141 6.01 -19.90 0.02
C THR A 141 5.89 -19.14 -1.29
N GLU A 142 4.70 -19.03 -1.85
CA GLU A 142 4.43 -18.29 -3.08
C GLU A 142 4.63 -16.78 -2.87
N ALA A 143 4.11 -16.25 -1.76
CA ALA A 143 4.32 -14.85 -1.40
C ALA A 143 5.81 -14.52 -1.24
N ALA A 144 6.58 -15.41 -0.60
CA ALA A 144 8.03 -15.25 -0.47
C ALA A 144 8.74 -15.26 -1.82
N ASN A 145 8.39 -16.19 -2.72
CA ASN A 145 8.97 -16.29 -4.05
C ASN A 145 8.66 -15.05 -4.91
N LEU A 146 7.41 -14.55 -4.87
CA LEU A 146 7.02 -13.33 -5.57
C LEU A 146 7.73 -12.10 -4.99
N ARG A 147 7.81 -11.98 -3.67
CA ARG A 147 8.56 -10.90 -3.02
C ARG A 147 10.03 -10.94 -3.41
N ALA A 148 10.64 -12.12 -3.49
CA ALA A 148 12.03 -12.27 -3.91
C ALA A 148 12.25 -11.98 -5.40
N SER A 149 11.31 -12.36 -6.28
CA SER A 149 11.42 -12.04 -7.71
C SER A 149 11.23 -10.55 -7.99
N ILE A 150 10.40 -9.88 -7.20
CA ILE A 150 10.23 -8.43 -7.24
C ILE A 150 11.43 -7.79 -6.54
N HIS A 151 11.59 -7.87 -5.24
CA HIS A 151 12.55 -7.02 -4.52
C HIS A 151 13.99 -7.58 -4.51
N GLY A 152 14.24 -8.76 -5.07
CA GLY A 152 15.45 -9.53 -4.81
C GLY A 152 15.34 -10.29 -3.49
N THR A 153 16.31 -11.15 -3.21
CA THR A 153 16.41 -11.80 -1.90
C THR A 153 16.82 -10.78 -0.85
N ARG A 154 16.04 -10.68 0.24
CA ARG A 154 16.44 -9.89 1.41
C ARG A 154 17.65 -10.58 2.03
N GLN A 155 18.82 -9.98 1.91
CA GLN A 155 19.97 -10.41 2.69
C GLN A 155 19.67 -10.11 4.17
N ILE A 156 19.42 -11.15 4.94
CA ILE A 156 19.38 -11.05 6.39
C ILE A 156 20.84 -10.82 6.82
N GLY A 157 21.18 -9.59 7.22
CA GLY A 157 22.50 -9.28 7.80
C GLY A 157 23.35 -8.18 7.14
N GLN A 158 22.89 -7.44 6.13
CA GLN A 158 23.59 -6.22 5.71
C GLN A 158 23.16 -5.04 6.58
N SER A 159 24.01 -4.69 7.55
CA SER A 159 23.99 -3.41 8.24
C SER A 159 23.95 -2.26 7.24
N ASP A 160 23.10 -1.28 7.50
CA ASP A 160 23.03 -0.01 6.78
C ASP A 160 24.46 0.57 6.60
N PRO A 161 24.89 1.01 5.40
CA PRO A 161 26.19 1.64 5.18
C PRO A 161 26.36 2.99 5.91
N THR A 162 25.34 3.44 6.65
CA THR A 162 25.36 4.63 7.52
C THR A 162 26.02 4.38 8.88
N GLY A 163 26.40 3.14 9.21
CA GLY A 163 27.15 2.84 10.44
C GLY A 163 26.34 3.00 11.73
N GLN A 164 25.00 3.06 11.67
CA GLN A 164 24.18 2.86 12.86
C GLN A 164 23.82 1.38 12.98
N SER A 165 24.73 0.63 13.61
CA SER A 165 24.43 -0.72 14.08
C SER A 165 23.33 -0.62 15.13
N ALA A 166 22.12 -1.01 14.75
CA ALA A 166 21.11 -1.34 15.72
C ALA A 166 21.49 -2.70 16.33
N HIS A 167 22.32 -2.65 17.38
CA HIS A 167 22.48 -3.76 18.32
C HIS A 167 21.10 -4.02 18.94
N TYR A 168 20.34 -4.95 18.39
CA TYR A 168 19.21 -5.52 19.10
C TYR A 168 19.68 -6.83 19.73
N ALA A 169 19.90 -6.75 21.05
CA ALA A 169 20.21 -7.88 21.89
C ALA A 169 19.16 -8.99 21.71
N GLU A 170 19.64 -10.22 21.56
CA GLU A 170 18.86 -11.44 21.69
C GLU A 170 18.32 -11.51 23.12
N GLY A 171 17.11 -10.98 23.31
CA GLY A 171 16.32 -11.19 24.51
C GLY A 171 15.24 -12.21 24.19
N GLU A 172 15.48 -13.46 24.57
CA GLU A 172 14.47 -14.52 24.59
C GLU A 172 13.24 -14.02 25.34
N ASN A 173 12.12 -13.82 24.64
CA ASN A 173 10.84 -13.57 25.29
C ASN A 173 9.79 -14.49 24.67
N ARG A 174 9.65 -15.66 25.30
CA ARG A 174 8.51 -16.56 25.10
C ARG A 174 7.24 -15.82 25.51
N VAL A 175 6.51 -15.29 24.54
CA VAL A 175 5.14 -14.82 24.76
C VAL A 175 4.22 -16.03 24.68
N SER A 176 3.81 -16.52 25.84
CA SER A 176 2.69 -17.45 26.01
C SER A 176 1.37 -16.73 25.69
N TRP A 177 0.61 -17.26 24.74
CA TRP A 177 -0.76 -16.81 24.46
C TRP A 177 -1.73 -17.41 25.49
N PRO A 178 -2.60 -16.62 26.14
CA PRO A 178 -3.70 -17.19 26.91
C PRO A 178 -4.75 -17.77 25.94
N ALA A 179 -5.02 -19.06 26.11
CA ALA A 179 -6.14 -19.75 25.49
C ALA A 179 -7.37 -19.58 26.40
N SER A 180 -8.32 -18.73 26.03
CA SER A 180 -9.73 -18.86 26.45
C SER A 180 -10.58 -17.76 25.83
N GLU A 181 -11.39 -18.13 24.84
CA GLU A 181 -12.81 -17.72 24.72
C GLU A 181 -13.47 -18.60 23.65
N ARG A 182 -13.86 -19.80 24.08
CA ARG A 182 -15.01 -20.57 23.61
C ARG A 182 -15.61 -21.26 24.83
#